data_AF-A0A7J8C1U8-F1
#
_entry.id   AF-A0A7J8C1U8-F1
#
_cell.length_a   1.000
_cell.length_b   1.000
_cell.length_c   1.000
_cell.angle_alpha   90.00
_cell.angle_beta   90.00
_cell.angle_gamma   90.00
#
_symmetry.space_group_name_H-M   'P 1'
#
loop_
_entity.id
_entity.type
_entity.pdbx_description
1 polymer ?
#
loop_
_entity_poly.entity_id
_entity_poly.type
_entity_poly.pdbx_seq_one_letter_code
_entity_poly.pdbx_strand_id
1 'polypeptide(L)'
;MVLQQASGRPHGPHGLFLRYRVEALTLRGINSFRHYKYDLVAVGKALEGMFRKLNHLLERLHQSFFLYLLPALSRFVSIGLYVPAAGFLLLVLVLKALGLWMQLHEAGVGPEEAEAASGPSPPLPPAQGMGLASLVAPLLISQAMGLALYVLPVLGQHVATQHFPVAEAEAVVLTLLAIYAAGLALPHNTHRVVSSQATDRGWMALKLVALIYLALQLACITLTNFSLGFLLAATMVPAAALTEPCGPRPLYAALLVLTSPAATLLGSLFLWRELQEVPLSLAEGWQLFLTALAQGVLDHHAYGALLFPLLALGLYPCWLLFWNVLFWK
;
A
#
# COMPACT_ATOMS: atom_id res chain seq x y z
N MET A 1 18.63 -1.09 -5.16
CA MET A 1 18.57 -0.16 -4.00
C MET A 1 17.15 0.32 -3.73
N VAL A 2 16.43 0.92 -4.69
CA VAL A 2 15.04 1.38 -4.50
C VAL A 2 14.11 0.26 -3.99
N LEU A 3 14.14 -0.92 -4.62
CA LEU A 3 13.30 -2.05 -4.22
C LEU A 3 13.65 -2.61 -2.82
N GLN A 4 14.92 -2.50 -2.40
CA GLN A 4 15.33 -2.83 -1.03
C GLN A 4 14.80 -1.81 -0.03
N GLN A 5 14.86 -0.52 -0.36
CA GLN A 5 14.29 0.53 0.49
C GLN A 5 12.77 0.38 0.59
N ALA A 6 12.11 0.01 -0.50
CA ALA A 6 10.67 -0.25 -0.51
C ALA A 6 10.27 -1.37 0.46
N SER A 7 11.13 -2.36 0.71
CA SER A 7 10.85 -3.42 1.69
C SER A 7 10.67 -2.92 3.13
N GLY A 8 11.11 -1.70 3.45
CA GLY A 8 11.02 -1.14 4.80
C GLY A 8 11.81 -1.90 5.87
N ARG A 9 12.58 -2.92 5.47
CA ARG A 9 13.39 -3.74 6.38
C ARG A 9 14.72 -3.06 6.69
N PRO A 10 15.17 -3.08 7.95
CA PRO A 10 16.53 -2.68 8.28
C PRO A 10 17.52 -3.59 7.55
N HIS A 11 18.52 -3.01 6.87
CA HIS A 11 19.51 -3.78 6.13
C HIS A 11 20.90 -3.68 6.78
N GLY A 12 21.64 -4.80 6.79
CA GLY A 12 22.95 -4.89 7.40
C GLY A 12 22.92 -4.91 8.94
N PRO A 13 24.08 -5.17 9.58
CA PRO A 13 24.16 -5.29 11.03
C PRO A 13 23.86 -3.97 11.75
N HIS A 14 24.14 -2.81 11.13
CA HIS A 14 23.78 -1.50 11.68
C HIS A 14 22.27 -1.29 11.85
N GLY A 15 21.44 -1.93 11.02
CA GLY A 15 19.98 -1.76 11.07
C GLY A 15 19.35 -2.18 12.40
N LEU A 16 19.97 -3.12 13.12
CA LEU A 16 19.52 -3.55 14.46
C LEU A 16 19.71 -2.49 15.54
N PHE A 17 20.63 -1.54 15.34
CA PHE A 17 20.92 -0.48 16.30
C PHE A 17 19.94 0.70 16.20
N LEU A 18 19.20 0.80 15.09
CA LEU A 18 18.21 1.84 14.83
C LEU A 18 17.11 1.86 15.91
N ARG A 19 16.68 0.68 16.40
CA ARG A 19 15.67 0.56 17.47
C ARG A 19 16.14 1.15 18.82
N TYR A 20 17.44 1.15 19.04
CA TYR A 20 18.05 1.68 20.27
C TYR A 20 18.48 3.14 20.13
N ARG A 21 18.17 3.79 19.00
CA ARG A 21 18.64 5.15 18.67
C ARG A 21 20.16 5.27 18.70
N VAL A 22 20.86 4.17 18.42
CA VAL A 22 22.31 4.15 18.28
C VAL A 22 22.62 4.33 16.80
N GLU A 23 23.26 5.43 16.46
CA GLU A 23 23.72 5.70 15.10
C GLU A 23 24.88 4.75 14.78
N ALA A 24 24.66 3.87 13.81
CA ALA A 24 25.63 2.87 13.40
C ALA A 24 25.80 2.91 11.87
N LEU A 25 27.05 2.72 11.43
CA LEU A 25 27.40 2.62 10.01
C LEU A 25 28.15 1.32 9.78
N THR A 26 27.73 0.53 8.79
CA THR A 26 28.45 -0.68 8.39
C THR A 26 29.25 -0.43 7.13
N LEU A 27 30.56 -0.62 7.23
CA LEU A 27 31.43 -0.73 6.06
C LEU A 27 31.55 -2.20 5.68
N ARG A 28 31.17 -2.51 4.44
CA ARG A 28 31.25 -3.86 3.90
C ARG A 28 32.03 -3.85 2.60
N GLY A 29 33.06 -4.69 2.52
CA GLY A 29 33.70 -5.04 1.25
C GLY A 29 32.74 -5.91 0.43
N ILE A 30 32.36 -5.43 -0.76
CA ILE A 30 31.60 -6.23 -1.71
C ILE A 30 32.63 -6.93 -2.60
N ASN A 31 32.69 -8.26 -2.53
CA ASN A 31 33.49 -9.04 -3.45
C ASN A 31 32.89 -8.89 -4.85
N SER A 32 33.56 -8.13 -5.70
CA SER A 32 33.21 -8.00 -7.11
C SER A 32 34.17 -8.86 -7.93
N PHE A 33 33.65 -9.58 -8.92
CA PHE A 33 34.45 -10.30 -9.91
C PHE A 33 35.23 -9.35 -10.86
N ARG A 34 35.20 -8.03 -10.63
CA ARG A 34 36.00 -7.07 -11.40
C ARG A 34 37.49 -7.31 -11.20
N HIS A 35 38.23 -7.15 -12.29
CA HIS A 35 39.69 -7.26 -12.32
C HIS A 35 40.41 -6.22 -11.43
N TYR A 36 39.77 -5.09 -11.13
CA TYR A 36 40.33 -4.08 -10.23
C TYR A 36 40.03 -4.41 -8.76
N LYS A 37 41.05 -4.92 -8.07
CA LYS A 37 41.04 -5.04 -6.61
C LYS A 37 41.36 -3.68 -6.00
N TYR A 38 40.60 -3.28 -4.99
CA TYR A 38 40.92 -2.09 -4.21
C TYR A 38 42.04 -2.42 -3.22
N ASP A 39 43.08 -1.59 -3.21
CA ASP A 39 44.17 -1.71 -2.23
C ASP A 39 43.74 -1.21 -0.84
N LEU A 40 44.40 -1.69 0.21
CA LEU A 40 44.19 -1.24 1.59
C LEU A 40 44.39 0.27 1.74
N VAL A 41 45.29 0.86 0.95
CA VAL A 41 45.51 2.31 0.91
C VAL A 41 44.26 3.06 0.43
N ALA A 42 43.53 2.51 -0.56
CA ALA A 42 42.30 3.13 -1.05
C ALA A 42 41.20 3.08 0.01
N VAL A 43 41.10 1.96 0.74
CA VAL A 43 40.17 1.82 1.87
C VAL A 43 40.52 2.80 2.99
N GLY A 44 41.81 2.92 3.34
CA GLY A 44 42.30 3.88 4.34
C GLY A 44 41.99 5.33 3.97
N LYS A 45 42.23 5.73 2.73
CA LYS A 45 41.87 7.07 2.22
C LYS A 45 40.37 7.33 2.27
N ALA A 46 39.55 6.32 1.96
CA ALA A 46 38.09 6.44 2.05
C ALA A 46 37.63 6.62 3.51
N LEU A 47 38.18 5.81 4.43
CA LEU A 47 37.91 5.92 5.87
C LEU A 47 38.32 7.28 6.42
N GLU A 48 39.54 7.72 6.15
CA GLU A 48 40.04 9.03 6.56
C GLU A 48 39.15 10.15 5.99
N GLY A 49 38.78 10.07 4.71
CA GLY A 49 37.87 11.01 4.08
C GLY A 49 36.49 11.05 4.73
N MET A 50 35.93 9.90 5.14
CA MET A 50 34.67 9.83 5.89
C MET A 50 34.79 10.49 7.26
N PHE A 51 35.80 10.15 8.05
CA PHE A 51 36.01 10.74 9.38
C PHE A 51 36.28 12.24 9.30
N ARG A 52 37.07 12.69 8.31
CA ARG A 52 37.31 14.12 8.10
C ARG A 52 36.02 14.86 7.75
N LYS A 53 35.16 14.29 6.91
CA LYS A 53 33.85 14.87 6.57
C LYS A 53 32.90 14.89 7.77
N LEU A 54 32.85 13.82 8.56
CA LEU A 54 32.06 13.77 9.80
C LEU A 54 32.57 14.79 10.82
N ASN A 55 33.88 14.94 10.97
CA ASN A 55 34.48 15.90 11.90
C ASN A 55 34.27 17.36 11.45
N HIS A 56 34.15 17.61 10.14
CA HIS A 56 33.88 18.96 9.61
C HIS A 56 32.39 19.35 9.66
N LEU A 57 31.49 18.42 9.98
CA LEU A 57 30.04 18.66 10.14
C LEU A 57 29.70 19.23 11.54
N LEU A 58 30.51 20.16 12.06
CA LEU A 58 30.32 20.81 13.36
C LEU A 58 29.07 21.72 13.42
N GLU A 59 28.52 22.11 12.26
CA GLU A 59 27.16 22.65 12.18
C GLU A 59 26.15 21.51 12.00
N ARG A 60 25.30 21.31 13.00
CA ARG A 60 24.24 20.28 13.06
C ARG A 60 23.49 20.21 11.72
N LEU A 61 23.72 19.18 10.90
CA LEU A 61 22.78 18.59 9.91
C LEU A 61 21.63 19.53 9.42
N HIS A 62 21.92 20.76 9.00
CA HIS A 62 20.87 21.77 8.74
C HIS A 62 20.45 21.82 7.28
N GLN A 63 21.22 21.18 6.39
CA GLN A 63 20.85 20.96 5.01
C GLN A 63 20.36 19.52 4.88
N SER A 64 19.04 19.34 4.84
CA SER A 64 18.36 18.05 4.89
C SER A 64 18.74 17.14 3.71
N PHE A 65 19.83 16.38 3.86
CA PHE A 65 20.17 15.23 3.02
C PHE A 65 19.14 14.09 3.13
N PHE A 66 18.15 14.21 4.02
CA PHE A 66 17.05 13.26 4.24
C PHE A 66 16.19 12.98 3.00
N LEU A 67 16.34 13.78 1.94
CA LEU A 67 15.48 13.73 0.76
C LEU A 67 16.28 13.49 -0.53
N TYR A 68 17.41 12.77 -0.46
CA TYR A 68 18.07 12.24 -1.64
C TYR A 68 17.71 10.77 -1.83
N LEU A 69 17.26 10.43 -3.04
CA LEU A 69 17.14 9.04 -3.45
C LEU A 69 18.48 8.59 -4.03
N LEU A 70 18.94 7.44 -3.57
CA LEU A 70 20.15 6.75 -4.04
C LEU A 70 19.75 5.55 -4.90
N PRO A 71 19.36 5.76 -6.18
CA PRO A 71 19.01 4.65 -7.06
C PRO A 71 20.23 3.78 -7.40
N ALA A 72 21.42 4.37 -7.48
CA ALA A 72 22.68 3.69 -7.76
C ALA A 72 23.83 4.28 -6.92
N LEU A 73 24.91 3.52 -6.76
CA LEU A 73 26.10 3.93 -5.98
C LEU A 73 26.76 5.23 -6.50
N SER A 74 26.59 5.55 -7.78
CA SER A 74 27.17 6.72 -8.44
C SER A 74 26.15 7.80 -8.82
N ARG A 75 24.86 7.60 -8.52
CA ARG A 75 23.79 8.51 -8.94
C ARG A 75 22.97 8.94 -7.73
N PHE A 76 22.94 10.25 -7.53
CA PHE A 76 22.14 10.91 -6.50
C PHE A 76 20.99 11.64 -7.20
N VAL A 77 19.77 11.46 -6.70
CA VAL A 77 18.59 12.16 -7.20
C VAL A 77 18.03 13.01 -6.08
N SER A 78 17.94 14.32 -6.30
CA SER A 78 17.39 15.26 -5.32
C SER A 78 15.87 15.18 -5.25
N ILE A 79 15.32 15.61 -4.13
CA ILE A 79 13.88 15.70 -3.87
C ILE A 79 13.10 16.37 -5.01
N GLY A 80 13.65 17.44 -5.57
CA GLY A 80 13.01 18.24 -6.61
C GLY A 80 12.74 17.45 -7.90
N LEU A 81 13.43 16.32 -8.11
CA LEU A 81 13.23 15.48 -9.30
C LEU A 81 12.25 14.34 -9.04
N TYR A 82 12.32 13.67 -7.89
CA TYR A 82 11.51 12.47 -7.65
C TYR A 82 10.13 12.78 -7.03
N VAL A 83 9.99 13.84 -6.23
CA VAL A 83 8.71 14.17 -5.59
C VAL A 83 7.64 14.57 -6.61
N PRO A 84 7.94 15.38 -7.65
CA PRO A 84 6.95 15.65 -8.69
C PRO A 84 6.42 14.39 -9.37
N ALA A 85 7.25 13.36 -9.57
CA ALA A 85 6.81 12.11 -10.17
C ALA A 85 5.74 11.39 -9.32
N ALA A 86 5.93 11.31 -7.99
CA ALA A 86 4.89 10.81 -7.10
C ALA A 86 3.69 11.76 -7.02
N GLY A 87 3.93 13.08 -7.03
CA GLY A 87 2.89 14.10 -7.06
C GLY A 87 1.95 13.96 -8.25
N PHE A 88 2.47 13.65 -9.45
CA PHE A 88 1.64 13.40 -10.63
C PHE A 88 0.74 12.17 -10.48
N LEU A 89 1.23 11.08 -9.87
CA LEU A 89 0.41 9.90 -9.58
C LEU A 89 -0.69 10.24 -8.56
N LEU A 90 -0.37 10.97 -7.50
CA LEU A 90 -1.36 11.40 -6.50
C LEU A 90 -2.39 12.36 -7.10
N LEU A 91 -1.98 13.24 -8.02
CA LEU A 91 -2.86 14.18 -8.70
C LEU A 91 -3.97 13.46 -9.47
N VAL A 92 -3.70 12.28 -10.07
CA VAL A 92 -4.73 11.46 -10.74
C VAL A 92 -5.85 11.09 -9.77
N LEU A 93 -5.52 10.68 -8.54
CA LEU A 93 -6.51 10.34 -7.52
C LEU A 93 -7.33 11.56 -7.10
N VAL A 94 -6.66 12.69 -6.88
CA VAL A 94 -7.32 13.95 -6.48
C VAL A 94 -8.27 14.46 -7.56
N LEU A 95 -7.84 14.49 -8.82
CA LEU A 95 -8.69 14.91 -9.94
C LEU A 95 -9.89 13.99 -10.12
N LYS A 96 -9.71 12.66 -9.97
CA LYS A 96 -10.84 11.71 -10.02
C LYS A 96 -11.79 11.87 -8.84
N ALA A 97 -11.27 12.11 -7.64
CA ALA A 97 -12.09 12.42 -6.48
C ALA A 97 -12.91 13.71 -6.69
N LEU A 98 -12.28 14.79 -7.17
CA LEU A 98 -12.97 16.04 -7.49
C LEU A 98 -14.05 15.86 -8.55
N GLY A 99 -13.77 15.09 -9.61
CA GLY A 99 -14.76 14.78 -10.65
C GLY A 99 -15.98 14.04 -10.09
N LEU A 100 -15.76 13.02 -9.24
CA LEU A 100 -16.86 12.30 -8.58
C LEU A 100 -17.64 13.19 -7.59
N TRP A 101 -16.95 14.07 -6.87
CA TRP A 101 -17.57 15.05 -5.97
C TRP A 101 -18.50 16.00 -6.73
N MET A 102 -18.05 16.53 -7.87
CA MET A 102 -18.85 17.42 -8.71
C MET A 102 -20.09 16.71 -9.26
N GLN A 103 -19.96 15.48 -9.77
CA GLN A 103 -21.09 14.68 -10.24
C GLN A 103 -22.10 14.37 -9.12
N LEU A 104 -21.61 14.07 -7.91
CA LEU A 104 -22.47 13.81 -6.76
C LEU A 104 -23.22 15.08 -6.32
N HIS A 105 -22.57 16.24 -6.42
CA HIS A 105 -23.18 17.54 -6.13
C HIS A 105 -24.26 17.91 -7.16
N GLU A 106 -23.96 17.81 -8.46
CA GLU A 106 -24.93 18.09 -9.53
C GLU A 106 -26.14 17.16 -9.46
N ALA A 107 -25.94 15.87 -9.17
CA ALA A 107 -27.05 14.95 -8.95
C ALA A 107 -27.91 15.33 -7.74
N GLY A 108 -27.32 15.95 -6.70
CA GLY A 108 -28.03 16.45 -5.53
C GLY A 108 -28.91 17.68 -5.80
N VAL A 109 -28.61 18.45 -6.85
CA VAL A 109 -29.29 19.71 -7.22
C VAL A 109 -30.26 19.51 -8.41
N GLY A 110 -30.87 18.31 -8.53
CA GLY A 110 -31.88 18.02 -9.56
C GLY A 110 -33.06 19.03 -9.55
N PRO A 111 -33.75 19.22 -10.69
CA PRO A 111 -34.42 20.46 -11.10
C PRO A 111 -35.76 20.73 -10.36
N GLU A 112 -35.72 21.04 -9.07
CA GLU A 112 -36.92 21.52 -8.36
C GLU A 112 -37.02 23.06 -8.31
N GLU A 113 -35.95 23.79 -8.63
CA GLU A 113 -35.96 25.27 -8.57
C GLU A 113 -36.28 25.96 -9.91
N ALA A 114 -36.46 25.22 -11.01
CA ALA A 114 -36.68 25.80 -12.34
C ALA A 114 -38.13 25.80 -12.86
N GLU A 115 -39.08 25.12 -12.20
CA GLU A 115 -40.50 25.10 -12.61
C GLU A 115 -41.45 25.42 -11.44
N ALA A 116 -41.19 26.52 -10.73
CA ALA A 116 -42.21 27.18 -9.92
C ALA A 116 -43.10 28.07 -10.81
N ALA A 117 -43.80 27.46 -11.77
CA ALA A 117 -44.86 28.10 -12.54
C ALA A 117 -46.03 27.12 -12.81
N SER A 118 -47.06 27.24 -11.96
CA SER A 118 -48.46 26.83 -12.16
C SER A 118 -48.82 25.34 -12.33
N GLY A 119 -49.31 24.71 -11.26
CA GLY A 119 -50.19 23.52 -11.30
C GLY A 119 -50.18 22.69 -10.00
N PRO A 120 -51.31 22.10 -9.55
CA PRO A 120 -51.32 21.25 -8.36
C PRO A 120 -50.79 19.84 -8.71
N SER A 121 -49.59 19.52 -8.25
CA SER A 121 -48.91 18.23 -8.46
C SER A 121 -49.21 17.21 -7.33
N PRO A 122 -49.19 15.89 -7.62
CA PRO A 122 -49.37 14.82 -6.63
C PRO A 122 -48.17 14.73 -5.65
N PRO A 123 -48.29 14.01 -4.52
CA PRO A 123 -47.27 14.02 -3.47
C PRO A 123 -45.89 13.58 -4.00
N LEU A 124 -44.92 14.47 -3.82
CA LEU A 124 -43.49 14.28 -4.07
C LEU A 124 -42.99 12.97 -3.42
N PRO A 125 -42.22 12.12 -4.13
CA PRO A 125 -41.48 11.07 -3.47
C PRO A 125 -40.47 11.70 -2.50
N PRO A 126 -40.26 11.15 -1.31
CA PRO A 126 -39.34 11.72 -0.33
C PRO A 126 -37.95 11.79 -0.95
N ALA A 127 -37.29 12.94 -0.80
CA ALA A 127 -35.89 13.15 -1.15
C ALA A 127 -35.10 11.92 -0.69
N GLN A 128 -34.62 11.12 -1.65
CA GLN A 128 -33.85 9.91 -1.37
C GLN A 128 -32.50 10.35 -0.80
N GLY A 129 -32.50 10.60 0.51
CA GLY A 129 -31.30 10.83 1.28
C GLY A 129 -30.37 9.66 1.07
N MET A 130 -29.10 9.97 0.82
CA MET A 130 -28.06 8.97 0.78
C MET A 130 -28.13 8.12 2.05
N GLY A 131 -28.50 6.85 1.91
CA GLY A 131 -28.55 5.94 3.06
C GLY A 131 -27.15 5.83 3.63
N LEU A 132 -26.85 6.52 4.74
CA LEU A 132 -25.53 6.51 5.38
C LEU A 132 -25.03 5.09 5.65
N ALA A 133 -25.95 4.16 5.91
CA ALA A 133 -25.69 2.74 6.06
C ALA A 133 -24.97 2.12 4.83
N SER A 134 -25.28 2.58 3.61
CA SER A 134 -24.63 2.09 2.37
C SER A 134 -23.14 2.46 2.29
N LEU A 135 -22.71 3.54 2.97
CA LEU A 135 -21.31 3.95 3.02
C LEU A 135 -20.60 3.40 4.26
N VAL A 136 -21.27 3.47 5.41
CA VAL A 136 -20.69 3.10 6.70
C VAL A 136 -20.48 1.59 6.79
N ALA A 137 -21.41 0.76 6.28
CA ALA A 137 -21.28 -0.70 6.33
C ALA A 137 -20.04 -1.22 5.58
N PRO A 138 -19.81 -0.92 4.29
CA PRO A 138 -18.62 -1.40 3.58
C PRO A 138 -17.33 -0.84 4.18
N LEU A 139 -17.34 0.40 4.70
CA LEU A 139 -16.18 0.99 5.37
C LEU A 139 -15.84 0.28 6.68
N LEU A 140 -16.82 0.04 7.56
CA LEU A 140 -16.60 -0.67 8.82
C LEU A 140 -16.18 -2.12 8.58
N ILE A 141 -16.81 -2.79 7.62
CA ILE A 141 -16.48 -4.18 7.28
C ILE A 141 -15.06 -4.27 6.69
N SER A 142 -14.66 -3.34 5.81
CA SER A 142 -13.28 -3.33 5.27
C SER A 142 -12.25 -3.09 6.37
N GLN A 143 -12.51 -2.13 7.28
CA GLN A 143 -11.61 -1.87 8.42
C GLN A 143 -11.56 -3.06 9.38
N ALA A 144 -12.70 -3.71 9.64
CA ALA A 144 -12.77 -4.90 10.47
C ALA A 144 -11.98 -6.07 9.86
N MET A 145 -12.02 -6.25 8.53
CA MET A 145 -11.21 -7.25 7.82
C MET A 145 -9.72 -6.94 7.90
N GLY A 146 -9.32 -5.66 7.85
CA GLY A 146 -7.93 -5.25 8.09
C GLY A 146 -7.47 -5.53 9.51
N LEU A 147 -8.31 -5.21 10.50
CA LEU A 147 -8.03 -5.50 11.90
C LEU A 147 -7.94 -7.02 12.15
N ALA A 148 -8.84 -7.80 11.54
CA ALA A 148 -8.80 -9.25 11.57
C ALA A 148 -7.48 -9.78 10.97
N LEU A 149 -7.05 -9.26 9.82
CA LEU A 149 -5.78 -9.62 9.17
C LEU A 149 -4.56 -9.29 10.05
N TYR A 150 -4.64 -8.22 10.85
CA TYR A 150 -3.56 -7.81 11.76
C TYR A 150 -3.52 -8.66 13.05
N VAL A 151 -4.68 -8.97 13.66
CA VAL A 151 -4.75 -9.56 15.01
C VAL A 151 -4.86 -11.09 14.99
N LEU A 152 -5.74 -11.65 14.15
CA LEU A 152 -6.08 -13.08 14.20
C LEU A 152 -4.90 -14.02 13.94
N PRO A 153 -3.96 -13.75 13.01
CA PRO A 153 -2.86 -14.68 12.76
C PRO A 153 -2.01 -14.95 13.99
N VAL A 154 -1.77 -13.91 14.81
CA VAL A 154 -0.90 -13.97 15.99
C VAL A 154 -1.63 -14.58 17.19
N LEU A 155 -2.92 -14.26 17.37
CA LEU A 155 -3.72 -14.85 18.45
C LEU A 155 -4.07 -16.31 18.16
N GLY A 156 -4.35 -16.63 16.90
CA GLY A 156 -4.79 -17.95 16.46
C GLY A 156 -3.67 -18.98 16.29
N GLN A 157 -2.40 -18.56 16.28
CA GLN A 157 -1.28 -19.48 16.01
C GLN A 157 -1.22 -20.66 16.99
N HIS A 158 -1.42 -20.42 18.29
CA HIS A 158 -1.34 -21.49 19.30
C HIS A 158 -2.53 -22.44 19.23
N VAL A 159 -3.72 -21.93 18.90
CA VAL A 159 -4.91 -22.76 18.71
C VAL A 159 -4.77 -23.61 17.45
N ALA A 160 -4.20 -23.04 16.38
CA ALA A 160 -4.00 -23.74 15.12
C ALA A 160 -3.01 -24.90 15.25
N THR A 161 -1.90 -24.74 15.97
CA THR A 161 -0.91 -25.82 16.18
C THR A 161 -1.43 -26.95 17.06
N GLN A 162 -2.42 -26.69 17.92
CA GLN A 162 -3.08 -27.74 18.70
C GLN A 162 -4.00 -28.62 17.85
N HIS A 163 -4.63 -28.06 16.82
CA HIS A 163 -5.60 -28.76 15.98
C HIS A 163 -5.01 -29.32 14.68
N PHE A 164 -3.89 -28.75 14.21
CA PHE A 164 -3.25 -29.13 12.95
C PHE A 164 -1.74 -29.34 13.14
N PRO A 165 -1.14 -30.35 12.46
CA PRO A 165 0.29 -30.63 12.54
C PRO A 165 1.10 -29.67 11.65
N VAL A 166 1.06 -28.38 11.96
CA VAL A 166 1.79 -27.30 11.26
C VAL A 166 2.64 -26.50 12.24
N ALA A 167 3.74 -25.93 11.75
CA ALA A 167 4.56 -25.03 12.55
C ALA A 167 3.83 -23.70 12.82
N GLU A 168 4.16 -23.01 13.92
CA GLU A 168 3.53 -21.72 14.28
C GLU A 168 3.64 -20.68 13.15
N ALA A 169 4.81 -20.58 12.52
CA ALA A 169 5.02 -19.67 11.39
C ALA A 169 4.15 -20.01 10.16
N GLU A 170 3.92 -21.30 9.90
CA GLU A 170 3.06 -21.75 8.80
C GLU A 170 1.59 -21.44 9.12
N ALA A 171 1.15 -21.67 10.37
CA ALA A 171 -0.19 -21.34 10.82
C ALA A 171 -0.49 -19.83 10.67
N VAL A 172 0.47 -18.96 11.01
CA VAL A 172 0.35 -17.50 10.81
C VAL A 172 0.18 -17.15 9.33
N VAL A 173 0.96 -17.75 8.44
CA VAL A 173 0.86 -17.45 6.99
C VAL A 173 -0.45 -17.99 6.40
N LEU A 174 -0.87 -19.20 6.78
CA LEU A 174 -2.11 -19.80 6.30
C LEU A 174 -3.33 -19.00 6.76
N THR A 175 -3.34 -18.53 8.01
CA THR A 175 -4.42 -17.66 8.53
C THR A 175 -4.44 -16.30 7.83
N LEU A 176 -3.27 -15.70 7.55
CA LEU A 176 -3.18 -14.50 6.71
C LEU A 176 -3.80 -14.72 5.33
N LEU A 177 -3.42 -15.79 4.63
CA LEU A 177 -3.97 -16.13 3.31
C LEU A 177 -5.48 -16.37 3.37
N ALA A 178 -5.96 -17.06 4.41
CA ALA A 178 -7.38 -17.35 4.59
C ALA A 178 -8.20 -16.06 4.77
N ILE A 179 -7.74 -15.13 5.62
CA ILE A 179 -8.43 -13.84 5.85
C ILE A 179 -8.36 -12.97 4.59
N TYR A 180 -7.22 -12.96 3.90
CA TYR A 180 -7.05 -12.23 2.64
C TYR A 180 -8.01 -12.75 1.55
N ALA A 181 -8.08 -14.07 1.38
CA ALA A 181 -9.00 -14.72 0.45
C ALA A 181 -10.46 -14.53 0.84
N ALA A 182 -10.80 -14.57 2.14
CA ALA A 182 -12.14 -14.29 2.62
C ALA A 182 -12.60 -12.86 2.29
N GLY A 183 -11.68 -11.88 2.28
CA GLY A 183 -11.97 -10.51 1.83
C GLY A 183 -12.31 -10.41 0.34
N LEU A 184 -11.82 -11.32 -0.52
CA LEU A 184 -12.23 -11.35 -1.92
C LEU A 184 -13.71 -11.75 -2.08
N ALA A 185 -14.25 -12.54 -1.15
CA ALA A 185 -15.66 -12.92 -1.13
C ALA A 185 -16.58 -11.84 -0.52
N LEU A 186 -16.02 -10.75 0.03
CA LEU A 186 -16.73 -9.69 0.76
C LEU A 186 -17.91 -9.05 0.02
N PRO A 187 -17.87 -8.79 -1.31
CA PRO A 187 -18.98 -8.13 -2.00
C PRO A 187 -20.31 -8.89 -1.91
N HIS A 188 -20.24 -10.22 -1.84
CA HIS A 188 -21.43 -11.06 -1.70
C HIS A 188 -22.09 -10.89 -0.32
N ASN A 189 -21.31 -10.55 0.70
CA ASN A 189 -21.78 -10.38 2.07
C ASN A 189 -22.27 -8.95 2.33
N THR A 190 -21.60 -7.95 1.76
CA THR A 190 -22.01 -6.54 1.89
C THR A 190 -23.28 -6.26 1.10
N HIS A 191 -23.45 -6.84 -0.09
CA HIS A 191 -24.67 -6.68 -0.88
C HIS A 191 -25.90 -7.24 -0.15
N ARG A 192 -25.77 -8.33 0.61
CA ARG A 192 -26.88 -8.87 1.44
C ARG A 192 -27.35 -7.89 2.52
N VAL A 193 -26.44 -7.08 3.06
CA VAL A 193 -26.76 -6.07 4.10
C VAL A 193 -27.27 -4.76 3.48
N VAL A 194 -26.85 -4.44 2.24
CA VAL A 194 -27.18 -3.20 1.53
C VAL A 194 -28.41 -3.33 0.60
N SER A 195 -28.98 -4.54 0.48
CA SER A 195 -30.06 -4.97 -0.44
C SER A 195 -31.45 -4.31 -0.29
N SER A 196 -31.56 -3.02 0.06
CA SER A 196 -32.86 -2.34 0.01
C SER A 196 -32.95 -1.27 -1.08
N GLN A 197 -31.90 -0.47 -1.32
CA GLN A 197 -31.93 0.58 -2.35
C GLN A 197 -30.51 0.89 -2.87
N ALA A 198 -30.03 0.10 -3.84
CA ALA A 198 -28.76 0.37 -4.51
C ALA A 198 -28.89 1.58 -5.44
N THR A 199 -28.79 2.78 -4.88
CA THR A 199 -28.73 4.03 -5.64
C THR A 199 -27.36 4.14 -6.32
N ASP A 200 -27.33 4.60 -7.58
CA ASP A 200 -26.09 4.87 -8.31
C ASP A 200 -25.18 5.89 -7.56
N ARG A 201 -25.75 6.70 -6.66
CA ARG A 201 -25.00 7.61 -5.79
C ARG A 201 -24.10 6.89 -4.77
N GLY A 202 -24.49 5.69 -4.32
CA GLY A 202 -23.81 4.95 -3.26
C GLY A 202 -22.38 4.55 -3.61
N TRP A 203 -22.19 3.92 -4.79
CA TRP A 203 -20.86 3.51 -5.23
C TRP A 203 -19.95 4.70 -5.57
N MET A 204 -20.52 5.79 -6.08
CA MET A 204 -19.76 7.01 -6.42
C MET A 204 -19.17 7.64 -5.17
N ALA A 205 -19.96 7.77 -4.10
CA ALA A 205 -19.46 8.27 -2.82
C ALA A 205 -18.52 7.28 -2.13
N LEU A 206 -18.76 5.97 -2.23
CA LEU A 206 -17.81 4.98 -1.69
C LEU A 206 -16.46 5.07 -2.42
N LYS A 207 -16.47 5.18 -3.76
CA LYS A 207 -15.27 5.39 -4.58
C LYS A 207 -14.58 6.71 -4.21
N LEU A 208 -15.33 7.79 -3.99
CA LEU A 208 -14.79 9.06 -3.55
C LEU A 208 -14.02 8.92 -2.22
N VAL A 209 -14.65 8.33 -1.20
CA VAL A 209 -14.02 8.10 0.11
C VAL A 209 -12.79 7.21 -0.03
N ALA A 210 -12.87 6.15 -0.83
CA ALA A 210 -11.74 5.24 -1.10
C ALA A 210 -10.57 5.95 -1.80
N LEU A 211 -10.84 6.83 -2.77
CA LEU A 211 -9.81 7.60 -3.47
C LEU A 211 -9.11 8.59 -2.53
N ILE A 212 -9.86 9.31 -1.70
CA ILE A 212 -9.29 10.24 -0.71
C ILE A 212 -8.45 9.46 0.31
N TYR A 213 -8.95 8.31 0.78
CA TYR A 213 -8.23 7.45 1.70
C TYR A 213 -6.92 6.94 1.10
N LEU A 214 -6.96 6.43 -0.14
CA LEU A 214 -5.77 5.96 -0.85
C LEU A 214 -4.76 7.10 -1.07
N ALA A 215 -5.22 8.28 -1.49
CA ALA A 215 -4.36 9.43 -1.75
C ALA A 215 -3.63 9.90 -0.49
N LEU A 216 -4.36 10.03 0.64
CA LEU A 216 -3.77 10.41 1.91
C LEU A 216 -2.75 9.38 2.37
N GLN A 217 -3.09 8.09 2.29
CA GLN A 217 -2.19 7.03 2.71
C GLN A 217 -0.94 6.96 1.84
N LEU A 218 -1.06 7.02 0.52
CA LEU A 218 0.09 7.03 -0.39
C LEU A 218 0.95 8.29 -0.20
N ALA A 219 0.36 9.45 0.09
CA ALA A 219 1.12 10.66 0.42
C ALA A 219 1.95 10.46 1.70
N CYS A 220 1.36 9.96 2.78
CA CYS A 220 2.07 9.67 4.03
C CYS A 220 3.18 8.63 3.83
N ILE A 221 2.91 7.57 3.06
CA ILE A 221 3.92 6.56 2.75
C ILE A 221 5.05 7.17 1.93
N THR A 222 4.75 7.99 0.93
CA THR A 222 5.77 8.61 0.07
C THR A 222 6.67 9.56 0.85
N LEU A 223 6.13 10.28 1.84
CA LEU A 223 6.89 11.16 2.71
C LEU A 223 7.82 10.39 3.68
N THR A 224 7.40 9.21 4.14
CA THR A 224 8.18 8.40 5.09
C THR A 224 9.15 7.44 4.41
N ASN A 225 8.73 6.85 3.29
CA ASN A 225 9.49 5.94 2.46
C ASN A 225 9.06 6.12 0.99
N PHE A 226 9.76 7.02 0.29
CA PHE A 226 9.49 7.32 -1.11
C PHE A 226 9.45 6.06 -2.00
N SER A 227 10.39 5.13 -1.82
CA SER A 227 10.49 3.92 -2.63
C SER A 227 9.27 3.02 -2.49
N LEU A 228 8.77 2.83 -1.27
CA LEU A 228 7.53 2.08 -1.01
C LEU A 228 6.32 2.85 -1.57
N GLY A 229 6.22 4.15 -1.27
CA GLY A 229 5.07 4.97 -1.67
C GLY A 229 4.93 5.09 -3.18
N PHE A 230 6.04 5.29 -3.88
CA PHE A 230 6.08 5.34 -5.34
C PHE A 230 5.73 4.00 -5.98
N LEU A 231 6.25 2.89 -5.45
CA LEU A 231 5.92 1.55 -5.97
C LEU A 231 4.43 1.27 -5.82
N LEU A 232 3.87 1.50 -4.63
CA LEU A 232 2.44 1.32 -4.38
C LEU A 232 1.59 2.26 -5.22
N ALA A 233 1.98 3.53 -5.37
CA ALA A 233 1.27 4.49 -6.20
C ALA A 233 1.27 4.06 -7.67
N ALA A 234 2.43 3.66 -8.21
CA ALA A 234 2.55 3.22 -9.59
C ALA A 234 1.67 1.99 -9.89
N THR A 235 1.47 1.11 -8.91
CA THR A 235 0.62 -0.08 -9.06
C THR A 235 -0.87 0.19 -8.78
N MET A 236 -1.21 0.87 -7.69
CA MET A 236 -2.59 0.98 -7.20
C MET A 236 -3.35 2.17 -7.80
N VAL A 237 -2.68 3.27 -8.16
CA VAL A 237 -3.34 4.47 -8.70
C VAL A 237 -4.05 4.20 -10.04
N PRO A 238 -3.43 3.55 -11.04
CA PRO A 238 -4.11 3.27 -12.30
C PRO A 238 -5.35 2.40 -12.09
N ALA A 239 -5.26 1.42 -11.19
CA ALA A 239 -6.39 0.57 -10.84
C ALA A 239 -7.53 1.37 -10.22
N ALA A 240 -7.25 2.09 -9.13
CA ALA A 240 -8.22 2.89 -8.40
C ALA A 240 -8.91 3.95 -9.27
N ALA A 241 -8.19 4.53 -10.24
CA ALA A 241 -8.76 5.50 -11.16
C ALA A 241 -9.78 4.85 -12.13
N LEU A 242 -9.47 3.65 -12.65
CA LEU A 242 -10.27 2.94 -13.65
C LEU A 242 -11.44 2.12 -13.06
N THR A 243 -11.43 1.80 -11.76
CA THR A 243 -12.48 0.97 -11.16
C THR A 243 -13.86 1.61 -11.25
N GLU A 244 -14.77 1.03 -12.02
CA GLU A 244 -16.16 1.46 -12.12
C GLU A 244 -17.09 0.25 -12.26
N PRO A 245 -18.32 0.29 -11.72
CA PRO A 245 -19.26 -0.82 -11.82
C PRO A 245 -19.84 -1.02 -13.23
N CYS A 246 -19.71 -0.02 -14.12
CA CYS A 246 -20.36 0.05 -15.43
C CYS A 246 -19.42 -0.27 -16.62
N GLY A 247 -18.41 -1.12 -16.44
CA GLY A 247 -17.49 -1.53 -17.51
C GLY A 247 -17.23 -3.05 -17.58
N PRO A 248 -16.17 -3.50 -18.27
CA PRO A 248 -15.81 -4.91 -18.34
C PRO A 248 -15.33 -5.43 -16.98
N ARG A 249 -16.30 -5.84 -16.15
CA ARG A 249 -16.10 -6.35 -14.78
C ARG A 249 -14.92 -7.32 -14.62
N PRO A 250 -14.73 -8.37 -15.46
CA PRO A 250 -13.62 -9.30 -15.27
C PRO A 250 -12.25 -8.65 -15.50
N LEU A 251 -12.14 -7.68 -16.42
CA LEU A 251 -10.89 -6.97 -16.66
C LEU A 251 -10.52 -6.07 -15.47
N TYR A 252 -11.49 -5.33 -14.94
CA TYR A 252 -11.27 -4.51 -13.75
C TYR A 252 -10.99 -5.35 -12.50
N ALA A 253 -11.64 -6.50 -12.35
CA ALA A 253 -11.37 -7.44 -11.27
C ALA A 253 -9.95 -8.00 -11.37
N ALA A 254 -9.53 -8.46 -12.54
CA ALA A 254 -8.17 -8.95 -12.77
C ALA A 254 -7.13 -7.86 -12.50
N LEU A 255 -7.38 -6.63 -12.95
CA LEU A 255 -6.51 -5.48 -12.71
C LEU A 255 -6.44 -5.12 -11.22
N LEU A 256 -7.56 -5.10 -10.49
CA LEU A 256 -7.56 -4.90 -9.03
C LEU A 256 -6.78 -5.99 -8.29
N VAL A 257 -6.97 -7.26 -8.66
CA VAL A 257 -6.25 -8.38 -8.03
C VAL A 257 -4.75 -8.29 -8.31
N LEU A 258 -4.35 -7.96 -9.55
CA LEU A 258 -2.94 -7.80 -9.93
C LEU A 258 -2.26 -6.61 -9.23
N THR A 259 -3.03 -5.58 -8.90
CA THR A 259 -2.57 -4.38 -8.19
C THR A 259 -2.80 -4.43 -6.68
N SER A 260 -3.26 -5.58 -6.17
CA SER A 260 -3.49 -5.78 -4.75
C SER A 260 -2.18 -5.76 -3.94
N PRO A 261 -2.18 -5.37 -2.66
CA PRO A 261 -0.95 -5.32 -1.84
C PRO A 261 -0.16 -6.63 -1.80
N ALA A 262 -0.84 -7.78 -1.89
CA ALA A 262 -0.19 -9.09 -1.94
C ALA A 262 0.45 -9.35 -3.31
N ALA A 263 -0.24 -9.01 -4.40
CA ALA A 263 0.28 -9.16 -5.75
C ALA A 263 1.44 -8.20 -6.04
N THR A 264 1.39 -6.96 -5.51
CA THR A 264 2.50 -6.01 -5.64
C THR A 264 3.72 -6.48 -4.86
N LEU A 265 3.54 -7.06 -3.67
CA LEU A 265 4.61 -7.73 -2.93
C LEU A 265 5.19 -8.89 -3.74
N LEU A 266 4.37 -9.80 -4.24
CA LEU A 266 4.81 -10.94 -5.05
C LEU A 266 5.58 -10.49 -6.29
N GLY A 267 5.02 -9.55 -7.05
CA GLY A 267 5.66 -8.98 -8.24
C GLY A 267 6.98 -8.28 -7.92
N SER A 268 7.07 -7.60 -6.76
CA SER A 268 8.32 -7.00 -6.30
C SER A 268 9.40 -8.04 -6.00
N LEU A 269 9.04 -9.23 -5.50
CA LEU A 269 9.99 -10.31 -5.23
C LEU A 269 10.54 -10.91 -6.54
N PHE A 270 9.69 -11.12 -7.54
CA PHE A 270 10.12 -11.56 -8.86
C PHE A 270 11.01 -10.51 -9.52
N LEU A 271 10.58 -9.24 -9.54
CA LEU A 271 11.37 -8.15 -10.10
C LEU A 271 12.72 -8.00 -9.40
N TRP A 272 12.77 -8.16 -8.07
CA TRP A 272 14.00 -8.12 -7.31
C TRP A 272 15.00 -9.20 -7.75
N ARG A 273 14.51 -10.40 -8.04
CA ARG A 273 15.33 -11.56 -8.42
C ARG A 273 15.77 -11.51 -9.88
N GLU A 274 14.90 -11.04 -10.77
CA GLU A 274 15.26 -10.69 -12.14
C GLU A 274 16.38 -9.64 -12.18
N LEU A 275 16.29 -8.60 -11.36
CA LEU A 275 17.34 -7.59 -11.23
C LEU A 275 18.66 -8.14 -10.66
N GLN A 276 18.64 -9.31 -10.03
CA GLN A 276 19.82 -10.01 -9.54
C GLN A 276 20.37 -11.03 -10.54
N GLU A 277 19.79 -11.14 -11.74
CA GLU A 277 20.14 -12.13 -12.76
C GLU A 277 19.98 -13.59 -12.28
N VAL A 278 19.13 -13.80 -11.26
CA VAL A 278 18.77 -15.13 -10.73
C VAL A 278 17.25 -15.25 -10.76
N PRO A 279 16.66 -15.50 -11.96
CA PRO A 279 15.21 -15.59 -12.12
C PRO A 279 14.66 -16.77 -11.31
N LEU A 280 13.45 -16.60 -10.80
CA LEU A 280 12.77 -17.61 -9.98
C LEU A 280 11.78 -18.43 -10.80
N SER A 281 11.67 -19.72 -10.50
CA SER A 281 10.49 -20.49 -10.89
C SER A 281 9.24 -20.02 -10.11
N LEU A 282 8.04 -20.32 -10.62
CA LEU A 282 6.79 -19.97 -9.95
C LEU A 282 6.67 -20.59 -8.55
N ALA A 283 7.15 -21.83 -8.39
CA ALA A 283 7.12 -22.53 -7.10
C ALA A 283 8.06 -21.87 -6.07
N GLU A 284 9.29 -21.52 -6.49
CA GLU A 284 10.23 -20.81 -5.63
C GLU A 284 9.75 -19.40 -5.29
N GLY A 285 9.14 -18.70 -6.25
CA GLY A 285 8.53 -17.39 -6.02
C GLY A 285 7.38 -17.44 -5.02
N TRP A 286 6.53 -18.48 -5.10
CA TRP A 286 5.48 -18.71 -4.12
C TRP A 286 6.05 -19.02 -2.72
N GLN A 287 7.04 -19.89 -2.61
CA GLN A 287 7.70 -20.17 -1.33
C GLN A 287 8.35 -18.91 -0.74
N LEU A 288 9.04 -18.12 -1.56
CA LEU A 288 9.64 -16.86 -1.13
C LEU A 288 8.58 -15.85 -0.67
N PHE A 289 7.44 -15.79 -1.33
CA PHE A 289 6.32 -14.96 -0.90
C PHE A 289 5.78 -15.38 0.48
N LEU A 290 5.54 -16.69 0.70
CA LEU A 290 5.08 -17.19 2.00
C LEU A 290 6.10 -16.88 3.11
N THR A 291 7.39 -17.08 2.85
CA THR A 291 8.45 -16.72 3.81
C THR A 291 8.51 -15.22 4.07
N ALA A 292 8.33 -14.38 3.05
CA ALA A 292 8.32 -12.93 3.18
C ALA A 292 7.15 -12.44 4.05
N LEU A 293 5.97 -13.07 3.95
CA LEU A 293 4.83 -12.80 4.81
C LEU A 293 5.13 -13.17 6.27
N ALA A 294 5.61 -14.39 6.53
CA ALA A 294 5.96 -14.84 7.88
C ALA A 294 6.98 -13.90 8.53
N GLN A 295 8.06 -13.60 7.80
CA GLN A 295 9.09 -12.69 8.28
C GLN A 295 8.54 -11.28 8.49
N GLY A 296 7.61 -10.81 7.65
CA GLY A 296 7.03 -9.47 7.77
C GLY A 296 6.25 -9.28 9.08
N VAL A 297 5.48 -10.31 9.46
CA VAL A 297 4.80 -10.36 10.76
C VAL A 297 5.81 -10.43 11.89
N LEU A 298 6.81 -11.31 11.77
CA LEU A 298 7.85 -11.46 12.79
C LEU A 298 8.62 -10.15 13.01
N ASP A 299 9.02 -9.46 11.95
CA ASP A 299 9.74 -8.19 12.03
C ASP A 299 8.91 -7.09 12.70
N HIS A 300 7.60 -7.10 12.48
CA HIS A 300 6.70 -6.19 13.19
C HIS A 300 6.71 -6.45 14.70
N HIS A 301 6.56 -7.71 15.13
CA HIS A 301 6.51 -8.04 16.55
C HIS A 301 7.88 -8.01 17.25
N ALA A 302 8.96 -8.33 16.54
CA ALA A 302 10.31 -8.38 17.10
C ALA A 302 11.03 -7.02 17.07
N TYR A 303 10.79 -6.22 16.02
CA TYR A 303 11.53 -4.98 15.76
C TYR A 303 10.65 -3.73 15.63
N GLY A 304 9.33 -3.86 15.69
CA GLY A 304 8.42 -2.73 15.51
C GLY A 304 8.35 -2.24 14.06
N ALA A 305 8.68 -3.08 13.08
CA ALA A 305 8.60 -2.71 11.66
C ALA A 305 7.16 -2.31 11.27
N LEU A 306 7.01 -1.15 10.61
CA LEU A 306 5.69 -0.60 10.31
C LEU A 306 5.06 -1.12 9.00
N LEU A 307 5.78 -1.91 8.20
CA LEU A 307 5.26 -2.37 6.91
C LEU A 307 4.01 -3.25 7.08
N PHE A 308 4.06 -4.27 7.93
CA PHE A 308 2.92 -5.17 8.15
C PHE A 308 1.63 -4.45 8.59
N PRO A 309 1.63 -3.62 9.66
CA PRO A 309 0.41 -2.90 10.07
C PRO A 309 -0.06 -1.92 9.00
N LEU A 310 0.84 -1.31 8.23
CA LEU A 310 0.47 -0.41 7.13
C LEU A 310 -0.24 -1.13 5.99
N LEU A 311 0.22 -2.33 5.62
CA LEU A 311 -0.44 -3.18 4.64
C LEU A 311 -1.78 -3.69 5.17
N ALA A 312 -1.83 -4.20 6.41
CA ALA A 312 -2.99 -4.86 6.97
C ALA A 312 -4.11 -3.90 7.41
N LEU A 313 -3.79 -2.81 8.09
CA LEU A 313 -4.77 -1.86 8.65
C LEU A 313 -5.08 -0.69 7.70
N GLY A 314 -4.25 -0.49 6.68
CA GLY A 314 -4.38 0.63 5.77
C GLY A 314 -4.70 0.22 4.33
N LEU A 315 -3.70 -0.33 3.62
CA LEU A 315 -3.84 -0.58 2.19
C LEU A 315 -4.83 -1.68 1.85
N TYR A 316 -4.87 -2.77 2.62
CA TYR A 316 -5.77 -3.88 2.37
C TYR A 316 -7.26 -3.49 2.53
N PRO A 317 -7.69 -2.83 3.62
CA PRO A 317 -9.04 -2.28 3.73
C PRO A 317 -9.37 -1.28 2.62
N CYS A 318 -8.44 -0.39 2.28
CA CYS A 318 -8.62 0.55 1.18
C CYS A 318 -8.85 -0.16 -0.16
N TRP A 319 -8.07 -1.21 -0.45
CA TRP A 319 -8.25 -2.06 -1.62
C TRP A 319 -9.62 -2.78 -1.62
N LEU A 320 -10.08 -3.27 -0.47
CA LEU A 320 -11.41 -3.88 -0.31
C LEU A 320 -12.54 -2.89 -0.60
N LEU A 321 -12.37 -1.59 -0.36
CA LEU A 321 -13.36 -0.58 -0.74
C LEU A 321 -13.53 -0.51 -2.26
N PHE A 322 -12.42 -0.47 -3.02
CA PHE A 322 -12.47 -0.52 -4.49
C PHE A 322 -13.06 -1.83 -5.01
N TRP A 323 -12.78 -2.94 -4.32
CA TRP A 323 -13.41 -4.23 -4.60
C TRP A 323 -14.94 -4.19 -4.41
N ASN A 324 -15.42 -3.59 -3.32
CA ASN A 324 -16.86 -3.37 -3.10
C ASN A 324 -17.48 -2.43 -4.15
N VAL A 325 -16.77 -1.38 -4.57
CA VAL A 325 -17.23 -0.47 -5.64
C VAL A 325 -17.42 -1.21 -6.96
N LEU A 326 -16.50 -2.11 -7.32
CA LEU A 326 -16.59 -2.88 -8.57
C LEU A 326 -17.82 -3.80 -8.61
N PHE A 327 -18.12 -4.45 -7.48
CA PHE A 327 -19.22 -5.41 -7.34
C PHE A 327 -20.48 -4.80 -6.70
N TRP A 328 -20.66 -3.49 -6.84
CA TRP A 328 -21.79 -2.78 -6.23
C TRP A 328 -23.16 -3.17 -6.82
N LYS A 329 -23.19 -3.71 -8.05
CA LYS A 329 -24.40 -4.08 -8.82
C LYS A 329 -24.45 -5.57 -9.12
#